data_AF-A0A6F9BIA1-F1
#
_entry.id   AF-A0A6F9BIA1-F1
#
_cell.length_a   1.000
_cell.length_b   1.000
_cell.length_c   1.000
_cell.angle_alpha   90.00
_cell.angle_beta   90.00
_cell.angle_gamma   90.00
#
_symmetry.space_group_name_H-M   'P 1'
#
loop_
_entity.id
_entity.type
_entity.pdbx_description
1 polymer ?
#
loop_
_entity_poly.entity_id
_entity_poly.type
_entity_poly.pdbx_seq_one_letter_code
_entity_poly.pdbx_strand_id
1 'polypeptide(L)'
;GKIYMYGGKIDSTGNVTSQLWVFHIQNQTWVSLSARSQDQWAVVGHSAHVVPPLLEGGSPVMLVFFGHCPLYGYGGYGHSSVFDPSSRAIYIHGGYKAFSANKCGLAGDLYKYDVDRSRW
;
A
#
# COMPACT_ATOMS: atom_id res chain seq x y z
N GLY A 1 -19.91 5.72 4.88
CA GLY A 1 -18.56 5.62 4.32
C GLY A 1 -17.86 4.38 4.83
N LYS A 2 -16.73 4.02 4.21
CA LYS A 2 -15.88 2.89 4.60
C LYS A 2 -14.43 3.35 4.69
N ILE A 3 -13.68 2.81 5.63
CA ILE A 3 -12.22 2.98 5.72
C ILE A 3 -11.60 1.61 5.50
N TYR A 4 -10.60 1.53 4.64
CA TYR A 4 -9.89 0.28 4.37
C TYR A 4 -8.49 0.38 4.98
N MET A 5 -8.06 -0.66 5.68
CA MET A 5 -6.73 -0.74 6.27
C MET A 5 -6.08 -2.06 5.89
N TYR A 6 -4.85 -1.98 5.41
CA TYR A 6 -4.04 -3.13 5.05
C TYR A 6 -2.75 -3.14 5.87
N GLY A 7 -2.34 -4.32 6.30
CA GLY A 7 -1.07 -4.52 6.98
C GLY A 7 -0.94 -3.79 8.32
N GLY A 8 0.27 -3.36 8.66
CA GLY A 8 0.56 -2.72 9.94
C GLY A 8 1.18 -3.66 10.99
N LYS A 9 1.69 -3.06 12.06
CA LYS A 9 2.26 -3.76 13.22
C LYS A 9 1.15 -4.06 14.22
N ILE A 10 0.98 -5.32 14.59
CA ILE A 10 -0.17 -5.79 15.40
C ILE A 10 0.12 -5.91 16.90
N ASP A 11 1.39 -5.86 17.31
CA ASP A 11 1.81 -5.91 18.72
C ASP A 11 3.14 -5.20 18.94
N SER A 12 3.60 -5.08 20.18
CA SER A 12 4.88 -4.44 20.50
C SER A 12 6.10 -5.23 20.01
N THR A 13 5.96 -6.54 19.82
CA THR A 13 7.05 -7.46 19.44
C THR A 13 7.53 -7.29 18.01
N GLY A 14 6.75 -6.61 17.17
CA GLY A 14 7.12 -6.34 15.78
C GLY A 14 6.42 -7.24 14.78
N ASN A 15 5.41 -8.01 15.20
CA ASN A 15 4.62 -8.79 14.26
C ASN A 15 3.91 -7.85 13.28
N VAL A 16 4.08 -8.12 11.99
CA VAL A 16 3.46 -7.38 10.89
C VAL A 16 2.45 -8.31 10.22
N THR A 17 1.27 -7.77 9.90
CA THR A 17 0.19 -8.52 9.25
C THR A 17 0.10 -8.21 7.76
N SER A 18 -0.51 -9.13 6.98
CA SER A 18 -0.97 -8.91 5.60
C SER A 18 -2.51 -8.87 5.52
N GLN A 19 -3.19 -8.73 6.66
CA GLN A 19 -4.64 -8.67 6.71
C GLN A 19 -5.19 -7.39 6.07
N LEU A 20 -6.35 -7.51 5.41
CA LEU A 20 -7.16 -6.41 4.93
C LEU A 20 -8.42 -6.30 5.77
N TRP A 21 -8.64 -5.12 6.34
CA TRP A 21 -9.79 -4.80 7.16
C TRP A 21 -10.59 -3.65 6.55
N VAL A 22 -11.91 -3.72 6.70
CA VAL A 22 -12.81 -2.60 6.39
C VAL A 22 -13.55 -2.17 7.65
N PHE A 23 -13.48 -0.88 7.94
CA PHE A 23 -14.31 -0.22 8.95
C PHE A 23 -15.52 0.41 8.28
N HIS A 24 -16.70 -0.01 8.71
CA HIS A 24 -17.96 0.60 8.31
C HIS A 24 -18.26 1.76 9.27
N ILE A 25 -18.18 3.00 8.76
CA ILE A 25 -18.29 4.21 9.60
C ILE A 25 -19.68 4.31 10.25
N GLN A 26 -20.74 3.96 9.51
CA GLN A 26 -22.13 4.14 9.95
C GLN A 26 -22.48 3.29 11.17
N ASN A 27 -22.00 2.05 11.23
CA ASN A 27 -22.30 1.11 12.30
C ASN A 27 -21.09 0.85 13.22
N GLN A 28 -19.96 1.52 12.96
CA GLN A 28 -18.70 1.41 13.71
C GLN A 28 -18.19 -0.03 13.84
N THR A 29 -18.33 -0.83 12.79
CA THR A 29 -17.92 -2.24 12.79
C THR A 29 -16.69 -2.50 11.92
N TRP A 30 -15.86 -3.44 12.37
CA TRP A 30 -14.72 -3.97 11.63
C TRP A 30 -15.08 -5.31 10.98
N VAL A 31 -14.74 -5.46 9.71
CA VAL A 31 -14.89 -6.72 8.98
C VAL A 31 -13.56 -7.07 8.32
N SER A 32 -13.09 -8.29 8.54
CA SER A 32 -11.91 -8.83 7.85
C SER A 32 -12.31 -9.27 6.44
N LEU A 33 -11.53 -8.86 5.45
CA LEU A 33 -11.71 -9.23 4.06
C LEU A 33 -10.67 -10.25 3.64
N SER A 34 -11.10 -11.29 2.91
CA SER A 34 -10.18 -12.26 2.34
C SER A 34 -9.36 -11.63 1.21
N ALA A 35 -8.04 -11.73 1.33
CA ALA A 35 -7.10 -11.46 0.26
C ALA A 35 -7.44 -12.31 -0.98
N ARG A 36 -7.54 -11.69 -2.15
CA ARG A 36 -7.78 -12.42 -3.41
C ARG A 36 -6.50 -13.00 -4.04
N SER A 37 -5.32 -12.65 -3.50
CA SER A 37 -4.01 -13.01 -4.04
C SER A 37 -3.14 -13.70 -2.99
N GLN A 38 -2.37 -14.70 -3.41
CA GLN A 38 -1.39 -15.40 -2.58
C GLN A 38 -0.12 -14.56 -2.31
N ASP A 39 0.13 -13.52 -3.11
CA ASP A 39 1.36 -12.70 -3.04
C ASP A 39 1.18 -11.41 -2.20
N GLN A 40 0.38 -11.49 -1.12
CA GLN A 40 0.18 -10.36 -0.21
C GLN A 40 1.19 -10.39 0.93
N TRP A 41 2.15 -9.46 0.87
CA TRP A 41 3.20 -9.35 1.86
C TRP A 41 2.77 -8.51 3.05
N ALA A 42 3.17 -8.96 4.24
CA ALA A 42 3.00 -8.22 5.47
C ALA A 42 3.93 -7.00 5.47
N VAL A 43 3.37 -5.78 5.53
CA VAL A 43 4.15 -4.53 5.41
C VAL A 43 3.72 -3.44 6.39
N VAL A 44 4.68 -2.61 6.79
CA VAL A 44 4.51 -1.35 7.54
C VAL A 44 5.12 -0.17 6.78
N GLY A 45 4.66 1.05 7.05
CA GLY A 45 5.22 2.27 6.43
C GLY A 45 5.07 2.32 4.90
N HIS A 46 4.09 1.58 4.38
CA HIS A 46 3.67 1.58 2.99
C HIS A 46 2.70 2.75 2.74
N SER A 47 2.42 3.01 1.46
CA SER A 47 1.26 3.82 1.07
C SER A 47 0.23 2.95 0.36
N ALA A 48 -1.04 3.36 0.41
CA ALA A 48 -2.14 2.61 -0.18
C ALA A 48 -3.16 3.53 -0.86
N HIS A 49 -3.67 3.11 -2.01
CA HIS A 49 -4.66 3.86 -2.80
C HIS A 49 -5.80 2.95 -3.22
N VAL A 50 -7.04 3.36 -2.97
CA VAL A 50 -8.22 2.72 -3.57
C VAL A 50 -8.44 3.34 -4.95
N VAL A 51 -8.27 2.53 -5.99
CA VAL A 51 -8.40 2.96 -7.39
C VAL A 51 -9.74 2.45 -7.95
N PRO A 52 -10.55 3.33 -8.58
CA PRO A 52 -11.78 2.92 -9.21
C PRO A 52 -11.52 2.02 -10.43
N PRO A 53 -12.45 1.12 -10.77
CA PRO A 53 -12.32 0.27 -11.95
C PRO A 53 -12.24 1.11 -13.24
N LEU A 54 -11.57 0.57 -14.26
CA LEU A 54 -11.52 1.19 -15.58
C LEU A 54 -12.85 1.06 -16.33
N LEU A 55 -13.49 -0.11 -16.20
CA LEU A 55 -14.77 -0.42 -16.84
C LEU A 55 -15.92 -0.23 -15.87
N GLU A 56 -17.04 0.28 -16.36
CA GLU A 56 -18.29 0.35 -15.59
C GLU A 56 -18.70 -1.05 -15.10
N GLY A 57 -19.19 -1.13 -13.86
CA GLY A 57 -19.54 -2.40 -13.21
C GLY A 57 -18.34 -3.16 -12.61
N GLY A 58 -17.11 -2.69 -12.80
CA GLY A 58 -15.94 -3.27 -12.13
C GLY A 58 -15.95 -3.03 -10.61
N SER A 59 -15.09 -3.76 -9.89
CA SER A 59 -14.86 -3.53 -8.46
C SER A 59 -13.63 -2.64 -8.26
N PRO A 60 -13.65 -1.70 -7.29
CA PRO A 60 -12.45 -0.95 -6.92
C PRO A 60 -11.38 -1.90 -6.36
N VAL A 61 -10.12 -1.53 -6.58
CA VAL A 61 -8.96 -2.27 -6.09
C VAL A 61 -8.15 -1.39 -5.16
N MET A 62 -7.62 -1.96 -4.08
CA MET A 62 -6.62 -1.30 -3.26
C MET A 62 -5.24 -1.71 -3.76
N LEU A 63 -4.43 -0.74 -4.14
CA LEU A 63 -3.03 -0.93 -4.48
C LEU A 63 -2.17 -0.47 -3.29
N VAL A 64 -1.22 -1.32 -2.89
CA VAL A 64 -0.31 -1.07 -1.77
C VAL A 64 1.11 -0.99 -2.32
N PHE A 65 1.80 0.12 -2.05
CA PHE A 65 3.13 0.39 -2.59
C PHE A 65 4.19 0.41 -1.51
N PHE A 66 5.23 -0.39 -1.77
CA PHE A 66 6.43 -0.53 -0.96
C PHE A 66 6.12 -0.75 0.54
N GLY A 67 6.97 -0.23 1.43
CA GLY A 67 6.95 -0.49 2.86
C GLY A 67 8.07 -1.45 3.29
N HIS A 68 8.13 -1.67 4.60
CA HIS A 68 9.05 -2.62 5.20
C HIS A 68 8.35 -3.96 5.45
N CYS A 69 8.90 -5.02 4.87
CA CYS A 69 8.49 -6.39 5.11
C CYS A 69 9.56 -7.09 5.98
N PRO A 70 9.21 -7.64 7.16
CA PRO A 70 10.19 -8.33 8.02
C PRO A 70 10.94 -9.48 7.34
N LEU A 71 10.34 -10.11 6.32
CA LEU A 71 10.93 -11.27 5.63
C LEU A 71 11.87 -10.89 4.48
N TYR A 72 11.62 -9.78 3.79
CA TYR A 72 12.32 -9.42 2.53
C TYR A 72 13.02 -8.06 2.60
N GLY A 73 12.95 -7.36 3.73
CA GLY A 73 13.63 -6.10 3.96
C GLY A 73 12.86 -4.86 3.49
N TYR A 74 13.61 -3.79 3.22
CA TYR A 74 13.09 -2.44 2.99
C TYR A 74 12.90 -2.15 1.50
N GLY A 75 11.66 -2.18 1.02
CA GLY A 75 11.31 -1.83 -0.36
C GLY A 75 11.22 -0.32 -0.65
N GLY A 76 11.61 0.54 0.30
CA GLY A 76 11.24 1.96 0.27
C GLY A 76 10.10 2.25 1.24
N TYR A 77 10.29 2.99 2.33
CA TYR A 77 9.24 3.21 3.34
C TYR A 77 9.18 4.67 3.81
N GLY A 78 8.05 5.06 4.40
CA GLY A 78 7.85 6.44 4.86
C GLY A 78 7.82 7.45 3.70
N HIS A 79 7.51 7.00 2.49
CA HIS A 79 7.28 7.85 1.32
C HIS A 79 5.86 8.42 1.36
N SER A 80 5.60 9.43 0.53
CA SER A 80 4.27 9.94 0.27
C SER A 80 3.86 9.60 -1.15
N SER A 81 2.56 9.44 -1.37
CA SER A 81 2.05 9.12 -2.71
C SER A 81 0.64 9.64 -2.92
N VAL A 82 0.29 9.85 -4.19
CA VAL A 82 -1.00 10.39 -4.62
C VAL A 82 -1.49 9.67 -5.86
N PHE A 83 -2.77 9.31 -5.88
CA PHE A 83 -3.45 8.84 -7.10
C PHE A 83 -4.04 10.04 -7.85
N ASP A 84 -3.71 10.17 -9.13
CA ASP A 84 -4.30 11.12 -10.07
C ASP A 84 -5.37 10.41 -10.92
N PRO A 85 -6.67 10.70 -10.73
CA PRO A 85 -7.74 10.08 -11.49
C PRO A 85 -7.72 10.42 -12.98
N SER A 86 -7.15 11.57 -13.36
CA SER A 86 -7.17 12.05 -14.75
C SER A 86 -6.23 11.24 -15.64
N SER A 87 -5.02 10.95 -15.17
CA SER A 87 -4.05 10.10 -15.86
C SER A 87 -4.06 8.64 -15.39
N ARG A 88 -4.89 8.31 -14.38
CA ARG A 88 -4.93 7.01 -13.69
C ARG A 88 -3.54 6.53 -13.27
N ALA A 89 -2.74 7.47 -12.76
CA ALA A 89 -1.39 7.21 -12.31
C ALA A 89 -1.23 7.44 -10.81
N ILE A 90 -0.34 6.68 -10.18
CA ILE A 90 0.08 6.88 -8.80
C ILE A 90 1.49 7.47 -8.82
N TYR A 91 1.65 8.63 -8.19
CA TYR A 91 2.94 9.28 -8.02
C TYR A 91 3.46 9.00 -6.62
N ILE A 92 4.74 8.61 -6.51
CA ILE A 92 5.38 8.25 -5.24
C ILE A 92 6.67 9.06 -5.13
N HIS A 93 6.84 9.77 -4.01
CA HIS A 93 7.99 10.62 -3.78
C HIS A 93 8.46 10.56 -2.33
N GLY A 94 9.77 10.73 -2.14
CA GLY A 94 10.37 10.81 -0.82
C GLY A 94 10.55 9.44 -0.15
N GLY A 95 10.74 9.50 1.16
CA GLY A 95 10.91 8.31 1.98
C GLY A 95 12.34 7.76 1.98
N TYR A 96 12.48 6.61 2.62
CA TYR A 96 13.73 5.95 2.90
C TYR A 96 13.92 4.77 1.95
N LYS A 97 15.00 4.81 1.15
CA LYS A 97 15.39 3.72 0.25
C LYS A 97 16.59 2.97 0.84
N ALA A 98 16.49 1.64 0.86
CA ALA A 98 17.63 0.80 1.20
C ALA A 98 18.54 0.63 -0.01
N PHE A 99 19.82 0.93 0.18
CA PHE A 99 20.89 0.70 -0.79
C PHE A 99 21.64 -0.61 -0.50
N SER A 100 21.63 -1.06 0.75
CA SER A 100 22.10 -2.37 1.22
C SER A 100 21.43 -2.72 2.55
N ALA A 101 21.67 -3.93 3.07
CA ALA A 101 21.08 -4.39 4.35
C ALA A 101 21.25 -3.41 5.52
N ASN A 102 22.36 -2.65 5.53
CA ASN A 102 22.70 -1.70 6.59
C ASN A 102 22.79 -0.23 6.12
N LYS A 103 22.50 0.06 4.84
CA LYS A 103 22.59 1.42 4.30
C LYS A 103 21.23 1.88 3.81
N CYS A 104 20.69 2.87 4.51
CA CYS A 104 19.44 3.53 4.17
C CYS A 104 19.71 5.02 3.94
N GLY A 105 19.00 5.63 2.99
CA GLY A 105 19.08 7.06 2.73
C GLY A 105 17.78 7.60 2.17
N LEU A 106 17.65 8.93 2.18
CA LEU A 106 16.47 9.59 1.64
C LEU A 106 16.46 9.49 0.12
N ALA A 107 15.32 9.12 -0.44
CA ALA A 107 15.09 9.18 -1.88
C ALA A 107 14.47 10.53 -2.25
N GLY A 108 15.04 11.21 -3.23
CA GLY A 108 14.49 12.44 -3.82
C GLY A 108 13.81 12.22 -5.18
N ASP A 109 13.80 10.97 -5.67
CA ASP A 109 13.21 10.65 -6.97
C ASP A 109 11.68 10.66 -6.89
N LEU A 110 11.05 11.12 -7.98
CA LEU A 110 9.62 10.97 -8.22
C LEU A 110 9.39 9.77 -9.13
N TYR A 111 8.66 8.77 -8.63
CA TYR A 111 8.21 7.62 -9.41
C TYR A 111 6.76 7.83 -9.83
N LYS A 112 6.41 7.33 -11.01
CA LYS A 112 5.04 7.26 -11.52
C LYS A 112 4.71 5.80 -11.73
N TYR A 113 3.48 5.39 -11.45
CA TYR A 113 2.97 4.06 -11.76
C TYR A 113 1.66 4.23 -12.53
N ASP A 114 1.60 3.71 -13.76
CA ASP A 114 0.40 3.62 -14.59
C ASP A 114 -0.42 2.41 -14.12
N VAL A 115 -1.61 2.68 -13.56
CA VAL A 115 -2.44 1.65 -12.93
C VAL A 115 -3.05 0.70 -13.97
N ASP A 116 -3.46 1.21 -15.12
CA ASP A 116 -4.18 0.41 -16.10
C ASP A 116 -3.24 -0.52 -16.87
N ARG A 117 -1.99 -0.11 -17.03
CA ARG A 117 -0.96 -0.91 -17.70
C ARG A 117 -0.02 -1.65 -16.74
N SER A 118 -0.24 -1.49 -15.44
CA SER A 118 0.55 -2.06 -14.35
C SER A 118 2.07 -1.86 -14.52
N ARG A 119 2.51 -0.63 -14.83
CA ARG A 119 3.92 -0.31 -15.12
C ARG A 119 4.42 0.96 -14.42
N TRP A 120 5.70 0.98 -14.07
CA TRP A 120 6.44 2.17 -13.65
C TRP A 120 6.77 3.07 -14.84
#